data_AF-A0A6L7UV01-F1
#
_entry.id   AF-A0A6L7UV01-F1
#
_cell.length_a   1.000
_cell.length_b   1.000
_cell.length_c   1.000
_cell.angle_alpha   90.00
_cell.angle_beta   90.00
_cell.angle_gamma   90.00
#
_symmetry.space_group_name_H-M   'P 1'
#
loop_
_entity.id
_entity.type
_entity.pdbx_description
1 polymer ?
#
loop_
_entity_poly.entity_id
_entity_poly.type
_entity_poly.pdbx_seq_one_letter_code
_entity_poly.pdbx_strand_id
1 'polypeptide(L)'
;ARRVLEKITDADLSDEAFPYLGCRKIELGDGVAARCLRLGFVGELSYELHVGASYARYVWDLLWEAGAEYGIRPFGLEAQNCLRAEKGHVIIGTESEQRVTLIDIGMGWLWDREDTASGKVGAAALRYCEQQSGRLKLVGLRVDDGDMVHRPEDGALVVDGDRIAGFVCTTRHSETLGWQYGLALVEDRLADRGRALDLYESLGGRTVRSTATVVPPHFYDPKGQRLRTAPEGRPPRSGGAPSQPAPAAHRRSPVRFDAAPARTERRAGWNVVLDYESDRAPADALRQACLIDLSHRARWDAQHRDIRTVRPFGLDVPRTPGEVAIRDGLMINRMNGTQASIWHVGPGAAPAMPDGPHYTDTTDSYCWLALLGDAVPEVLESVTDLDLLDPVRARPFLTQGPILHVPCQIVTWWDDAALLTCSRGYAPTLVEALLESGRHAGLRPAGERIFTDWRRALKS
;
A
#
# COMPACT_ATOMS: atom_id res chain seq x y z
N ALA A 1 -4.08 -11.73 -18.66
CA ALA A 1 -4.09 -10.35 -18.13
C ALA A 1 -4.67 -9.34 -19.13
N ARG A 2 -4.05 -9.11 -20.30
CA ARG A 2 -4.47 -8.06 -21.25
C ARG A 2 -5.98 -8.07 -21.56
N ARG A 3 -6.52 -9.21 -21.98
CA ARG A 3 -7.96 -9.37 -22.30
C ARG A 3 -8.91 -8.96 -21.15
N VAL A 4 -8.50 -9.16 -19.91
CA VAL A 4 -9.28 -8.75 -18.74
C VAL A 4 -9.21 -7.23 -18.59
N LEU A 5 -8.01 -6.66 -18.71
CA LEU A 5 -7.81 -5.22 -18.56
C LEU A 5 -8.50 -4.43 -19.69
N GLU A 6 -8.45 -4.92 -20.94
CA GLU A 6 -9.15 -4.35 -22.11
C GLU A 6 -10.67 -4.23 -21.95
N LYS A 7 -11.28 -5.01 -21.04
CA LYS A 7 -12.72 -4.88 -20.76
C LYS A 7 -13.06 -3.70 -19.85
N ILE A 8 -12.07 -3.20 -19.12
CA ILE A 8 -12.25 -2.16 -18.11
C ILE A 8 -11.43 -0.92 -18.42
N THR A 9 -10.81 -0.81 -19.59
CA THR A 9 -10.08 0.40 -20.03
C THR A 9 -10.16 0.55 -21.54
N ASP A 10 -10.29 1.79 -22.00
CA ASP A 10 -10.18 2.15 -23.43
C ASP A 10 -8.73 2.41 -23.86
N ALA A 11 -7.76 2.33 -22.93
CA ALA A 11 -6.35 2.51 -23.25
C ALA A 11 -5.85 1.42 -24.21
N ASP A 12 -5.02 1.80 -25.18
CA ASP A 12 -4.35 0.85 -26.06
C ASP A 12 -3.26 0.08 -25.27
N LEU A 13 -3.50 -1.22 -25.07
CA LEU A 13 -2.65 -2.15 -24.33
C LEU A 13 -1.82 -3.09 -25.24
N SER A 14 -1.76 -2.79 -26.54
CA SER A 14 -0.91 -3.50 -27.51
C SER A 14 0.56 -3.47 -27.11
N ASP A 15 1.36 -4.38 -27.67
CA ASP A 15 2.79 -4.46 -27.36
C ASP A 15 3.54 -3.21 -27.85
N GLU A 16 3.06 -2.61 -28.94
CA GLU A 16 3.58 -1.39 -29.53
C GLU A 16 3.24 -0.15 -28.69
N ALA A 17 1.98 0.00 -28.27
CA ALA A 17 1.54 1.18 -27.52
C ALA A 17 1.91 1.11 -26.04
N PHE A 18 2.07 -0.09 -25.48
CA PHE A 18 2.40 -0.27 -24.07
C PHE A 18 3.44 -1.38 -23.87
N PRO A 19 4.71 -1.12 -24.21
CA PRO A 19 5.77 -2.13 -24.17
C PRO A 19 6.11 -2.58 -22.74
N TYR A 20 6.82 -3.70 -22.63
CA TYR A 20 7.34 -4.21 -21.35
C TYR A 20 8.21 -3.16 -20.63
N LEU A 21 8.07 -3.08 -19.30
CA LEU A 21 8.60 -2.02 -18.43
C LEU A 21 8.03 -0.61 -18.70
N GLY A 22 6.98 -0.51 -19.52
CA GLY A 22 6.24 0.72 -19.69
C GLY A 22 5.49 1.11 -18.44
N CYS A 23 5.31 2.42 -18.24
CA CYS A 23 4.44 3.00 -17.22
C CYS A 23 3.54 4.04 -17.89
N ARG A 24 2.22 3.93 -17.70
CA ARG A 24 1.23 4.83 -18.29
C ARG A 24 0.16 5.21 -17.26
N LYS A 25 -0.38 6.41 -17.40
CA LYS A 25 -1.66 6.75 -16.78
C LYS A 25 -2.77 6.22 -17.68
N ILE A 26 -3.71 5.47 -17.10
CA ILE A 26 -4.89 4.94 -17.78
C ILE A 26 -6.12 5.22 -16.92
N GLU A 27 -7.30 5.07 -17.51
CA GLU A 27 -8.57 5.13 -16.80
C GLU A 27 -9.19 3.73 -16.74
N LEU A 28 -9.72 3.35 -15.57
CA LEU A 28 -10.35 2.05 -15.34
C LEU A 28 -11.85 2.22 -15.05
N GLY A 29 -12.69 1.40 -15.67
CA GLY A 29 -14.15 1.41 -15.52
C GLY A 29 -14.74 2.80 -15.76
N ASP A 30 -15.45 3.31 -14.77
CA ASP A 30 -16.09 4.64 -14.78
C ASP A 30 -15.08 5.80 -14.56
N GLY A 31 -13.92 5.77 -15.25
CA GLY A 31 -12.94 6.87 -15.20
C GLY A 31 -12.01 6.88 -13.99
N VAL A 32 -11.79 5.75 -13.32
CA VAL A 32 -10.80 5.67 -12.22
C VAL A 32 -9.40 5.87 -12.78
N ALA A 33 -8.76 6.99 -12.46
CA ALA A 33 -7.37 7.23 -12.82
C ALA A 33 -6.46 6.21 -12.14
N ALA A 34 -5.65 5.51 -12.94
CA ALA A 34 -4.68 4.53 -12.50
C ALA A 34 -3.30 4.80 -13.10
N ARG A 35 -2.25 4.56 -12.32
CA ARG A 35 -0.91 4.35 -12.88
C ARG A 35 -0.76 2.86 -13.12
N CYS A 36 -0.66 2.48 -14.39
CA CYS A 36 -0.47 1.11 -14.82
C CYS A 36 0.98 0.90 -15.23
N LEU A 37 1.60 -0.15 -14.70
CA LEU A 37 2.95 -0.57 -15.09
C LEU A 37 2.85 -1.94 -15.75
N ARG A 38 3.48 -2.11 -16.90
CA ARG A 38 3.56 -3.40 -17.57
C ARG A 38 4.83 -4.13 -17.15
N LEU A 39 4.74 -4.83 -16.03
CA LEU A 39 5.81 -5.65 -15.47
C LEU A 39 5.23 -6.81 -14.67
N GLY A 40 6.06 -7.82 -14.37
CA GLY A 40 5.58 -9.06 -13.77
C GLY A 40 6.61 -9.81 -12.96
N PHE A 41 6.37 -9.87 -11.66
CA PHE A 41 7.24 -10.58 -10.72
C PHE A 41 7.12 -12.10 -10.82
N VAL A 42 6.01 -12.61 -11.37
CA VAL A 42 5.78 -14.06 -11.58
C VAL A 42 6.17 -14.53 -13.00
N GLY A 43 6.69 -13.63 -13.85
CA GLY A 43 7.20 -13.98 -15.18
C GLY A 43 6.15 -14.26 -16.26
N GLU A 44 4.90 -13.93 -16.02
CA GLU A 44 3.80 -13.95 -17.00
C GLU A 44 3.43 -12.52 -17.42
N LEU A 45 2.71 -12.36 -18.53
CA LEU A 45 2.14 -11.07 -18.91
C LEU A 45 1.23 -10.55 -17.79
N SER A 46 1.66 -9.47 -17.14
CA SER A 46 0.93 -8.84 -16.04
C SER A 46 1.02 -7.32 -16.09
N TYR A 47 0.12 -6.71 -15.34
CA TYR A 47 0.05 -5.28 -15.12
C TYR A 47 -0.04 -5.03 -13.62
N GLU A 48 0.71 -4.06 -13.12
CA GLU A 48 0.56 -3.53 -11.78
C GLU A 48 -0.30 -2.27 -11.85
N LEU A 49 -1.38 -2.21 -11.08
CA LEU A 49 -2.36 -1.15 -11.10
C LEU A 49 -2.32 -0.38 -9.78
N HIS A 50 -1.86 0.87 -9.81
CA HIS A 50 -1.90 1.76 -8.66
C HIS A 50 -3.07 2.73 -8.81
N VAL A 51 -4.00 2.67 -7.86
CA VAL A 51 -5.19 3.52 -7.79
C VAL A 51 -5.31 4.12 -6.39
N GLY A 52 -6.08 5.20 -6.25
CA GLY A 52 -6.44 5.72 -4.93
C GLY A 52 -7.11 4.64 -4.08
N ALA A 53 -6.76 4.53 -2.80
CA ALA A 53 -7.19 3.42 -1.95
C ALA A 53 -8.71 3.31 -1.78
N SER A 54 -9.45 4.43 -1.92
CA SER A 54 -10.93 4.44 -1.91
C SER A 54 -11.56 3.75 -3.13
N TYR A 55 -10.82 3.64 -4.25
CA TYR A 55 -11.23 2.94 -5.47
C TYR A 55 -10.80 1.49 -5.52
N ALA A 56 -9.85 1.07 -4.67
CA ALA A 56 -9.24 -0.26 -4.75
C ALA A 56 -10.27 -1.39 -4.76
N ARG A 57 -11.30 -1.31 -3.91
CA ARG A 57 -12.38 -2.31 -3.89
C ARG A 57 -13.22 -2.30 -5.18
N TYR A 58 -13.54 -1.12 -5.70
CA TYR A 58 -14.30 -1.00 -6.95
C TYR A 58 -13.50 -1.59 -8.12
N VAL A 59 -12.21 -1.26 -8.24
CA VAL A 59 -11.34 -1.83 -9.28
C VAL A 59 -11.17 -3.33 -9.12
N TRP A 60 -11.07 -3.84 -7.89
CA TRP A 60 -11.06 -5.28 -7.62
C TRP A 60 -12.33 -5.96 -8.15
N ASP A 61 -13.51 -5.42 -7.83
CA ASP A 61 -14.80 -5.96 -8.27
C ASP A 61 -14.91 -5.93 -9.80
N LEU A 62 -14.48 -4.84 -10.45
CA LEU A 62 -14.42 -4.74 -11.92
C LEU A 62 -13.54 -5.82 -12.55
N LEU A 63 -12.32 -6.01 -12.02
CA LEU A 63 -11.40 -7.04 -12.52
C LEU A 63 -11.97 -8.45 -12.32
N TRP A 64 -12.63 -8.68 -11.18
CA TRP A 64 -13.27 -9.95 -10.86
C TRP A 64 -14.38 -10.29 -11.85
N GLU A 65 -15.27 -9.33 -12.11
CA GLU A 65 -16.37 -9.49 -13.07
C GLU A 65 -15.85 -9.64 -14.51
N ALA A 66 -14.97 -8.74 -14.96
CA ALA A 66 -14.38 -8.77 -16.30
C ALA A 66 -13.62 -10.08 -16.57
N GLY A 67 -12.93 -10.59 -15.54
CA GLY A 67 -12.12 -11.80 -15.59
C GLY A 67 -12.90 -13.11 -15.45
N ALA A 68 -14.18 -13.08 -15.10
CA ALA A 68 -14.97 -14.28 -14.82
C ALA A 68 -15.01 -15.27 -16.00
N GLU A 69 -15.17 -14.78 -17.24
CA GLU A 69 -15.15 -15.65 -18.44
C GLU A 69 -13.79 -16.31 -18.71
N TYR A 70 -12.71 -15.75 -18.14
CA TYR A 70 -11.34 -16.28 -18.25
C TYR A 70 -10.95 -17.12 -17.04
N GLY A 71 -11.88 -17.35 -16.10
CA GLY A 71 -11.60 -18.09 -14.88
C GLY A 71 -10.62 -17.38 -13.95
N ILE A 72 -10.67 -16.05 -13.86
CA ILE A 72 -9.81 -15.27 -12.95
C ILE A 72 -9.95 -15.76 -11.50
N ARG A 73 -8.84 -15.81 -10.76
CA ARG A 73 -8.78 -16.24 -9.36
C ARG A 73 -7.77 -15.38 -8.59
N PRO A 74 -7.98 -15.14 -7.29
CA PRO A 74 -6.94 -14.57 -6.47
C PRO A 74 -5.87 -15.64 -6.24
N PHE A 75 -4.63 -15.22 -6.07
CA PHE A 75 -3.55 -16.07 -5.57
C PHE A 75 -2.82 -15.35 -4.46
N GLY A 76 -2.33 -16.13 -3.49
CA GLY A 76 -1.64 -15.60 -2.30
C GLY A 76 -0.15 -15.39 -2.52
N LEU A 77 0.50 -14.86 -1.48
CA LEU A 77 1.92 -14.58 -1.46
C LEU A 77 2.79 -15.82 -1.67
N GLU A 78 2.38 -17.00 -1.19
CA GLU A 78 3.17 -18.22 -1.36
C GLU A 78 3.20 -18.68 -2.82
N ALA A 79 2.08 -18.61 -3.53
CA ALA A 79 2.07 -18.88 -4.97
C ALA A 79 2.93 -17.86 -5.74
N GLN A 80 2.90 -16.58 -5.34
CA GLN A 80 3.83 -15.57 -5.88
C GLN A 80 5.29 -15.94 -5.61
N ASN A 81 5.60 -16.42 -4.40
CA ASN A 81 6.93 -16.79 -3.96
C ASN A 81 7.49 -18.00 -4.72
N CYS A 82 6.64 -18.99 -5.04
CA CYS A 82 7.03 -20.08 -5.94
C CYS A 82 7.33 -19.54 -7.34
N LEU A 83 6.36 -18.88 -7.98
CA LEU A 83 6.47 -18.43 -9.37
C LEU A 83 7.64 -17.46 -9.60
N ARG A 84 7.90 -16.53 -8.67
CA ARG A 84 9.06 -15.62 -8.75
C ARG A 84 10.38 -16.38 -8.65
N ALA A 85 10.45 -17.42 -7.83
CA ALA A 85 11.66 -18.21 -7.66
C ALA A 85 11.91 -19.06 -8.92
N GLU A 86 10.86 -19.55 -9.61
CA GLU A 86 11.01 -20.22 -10.92
C GLU A 86 11.65 -19.28 -11.96
N LYS A 87 11.42 -17.97 -11.83
CA LYS A 87 12.07 -16.93 -12.65
C LYS A 87 13.45 -16.52 -12.19
N GLY A 88 13.93 -17.00 -11.04
CA GLY A 88 15.18 -16.54 -10.44
C GLY A 88 15.12 -15.11 -9.89
N HIS A 89 13.92 -14.57 -9.67
CA HIS A 89 13.77 -13.25 -9.09
C HIS A 89 14.13 -13.29 -7.60
N VAL A 90 14.95 -12.33 -7.18
CA VAL A 90 15.46 -12.19 -5.82
C VAL A 90 14.48 -11.41 -4.94
N ILE A 91 14.39 -11.81 -3.67
CA ILE A 91 13.79 -11.02 -2.61
C ILE A 91 14.91 -10.48 -1.72
N ILE A 92 14.87 -9.16 -1.49
CA ILE A 92 15.82 -8.53 -0.56
C ILE A 92 15.58 -9.07 0.84
N GLY A 93 16.62 -9.64 1.44
CA GLY A 93 16.57 -10.32 2.74
C GLY A 93 16.47 -11.84 2.65
N THR A 94 16.19 -12.41 1.46
CA THR A 94 16.14 -13.87 1.23
C THR A 94 17.33 -14.33 0.40
N GLU A 95 17.44 -13.85 -0.85
CA GLU A 95 18.60 -14.10 -1.72
C GLU A 95 19.68 -13.02 -1.56
N SER A 96 19.50 -12.08 -0.62
CA SER A 96 20.50 -11.07 -0.28
C SER A 96 20.63 -10.95 1.24
N GLU A 97 21.87 -10.89 1.73
CA GLU A 97 22.19 -10.62 3.12
C GLU A 97 23.39 -9.65 3.21
N GLN A 98 23.76 -9.22 4.42
CA GLN A 98 24.72 -8.14 4.64
C GLN A 98 26.10 -8.38 4.00
N ARG A 99 26.50 -9.64 3.78
CA ARG A 99 27.77 -10.02 3.14
C ARG A 99 27.67 -10.14 1.62
N VAL A 100 26.46 -10.15 1.06
CA VAL A 100 26.17 -10.38 -0.36
C VAL A 100 25.98 -9.05 -1.08
N THR A 101 26.59 -8.92 -2.25
CA THR A 101 26.47 -7.74 -3.11
C THR A 101 25.64 -8.05 -4.36
N LEU A 102 25.27 -7.00 -5.11
CA LEU A 102 24.62 -7.16 -6.41
C LEU A 102 25.44 -8.01 -7.39
N ILE A 103 26.77 -8.09 -7.25
CA ILE A 103 27.64 -8.91 -8.11
C ILE A 103 27.44 -10.39 -7.80
N ASP A 104 27.29 -10.73 -6.51
CA ASP A 104 27.17 -12.10 -6.02
C ASP A 104 25.83 -12.74 -6.44
N ILE A 105 24.78 -11.93 -6.54
CA ILE A 105 23.45 -12.37 -7.01
C ILE A 105 23.25 -12.26 -8.53
N GLY A 106 24.34 -12.07 -9.29
CA GLY A 106 24.27 -11.99 -10.77
C GLY A 106 23.65 -10.70 -11.31
N MET A 107 23.49 -9.67 -10.48
CA MET A 107 22.94 -8.36 -10.83
C MET A 107 24.01 -7.28 -11.02
N GLY A 108 25.27 -7.70 -11.27
CA GLY A 108 26.42 -6.83 -11.55
C GLY A 108 26.21 -5.80 -12.66
N TRP A 109 25.26 -6.04 -13.56
CA TRP A 109 24.88 -5.18 -14.68
C TRP A 109 24.08 -3.93 -14.26
N LEU A 110 23.46 -3.93 -13.06
CA LEU A 110 22.76 -2.76 -12.53
C LEU A 110 23.72 -1.65 -12.07
N TRP A 111 24.98 -2.00 -11.83
CA TRP A 111 25.99 -1.05 -11.42
C TRP A 111 26.73 -0.51 -12.65
N ASP A 112 26.43 0.76 -12.97
CA ASP A 112 27.25 1.58 -13.86
C ASP A 112 28.60 1.90 -13.18
N ARG A 113 29.66 1.26 -13.68
CA ARG A 113 31.03 1.32 -13.17
C ARG A 113 31.73 2.64 -13.51
N GLU A 114 31.30 3.28 -14.60
CA GLU A 114 31.94 4.47 -15.16
C GLU A 114 31.45 5.76 -14.49
N ASP A 115 30.21 5.74 -13.98
CA ASP A 115 29.65 6.86 -13.22
C ASP A 115 30.30 6.98 -11.82
N THR A 116 31.39 7.73 -11.79
CA THR A 116 32.14 8.12 -10.59
C THR A 116 31.70 9.46 -10.00
N ALA A 117 30.96 10.27 -10.76
CA ALA A 117 30.56 11.62 -10.38
C ALA A 117 29.37 11.64 -9.42
N SER A 118 28.48 10.66 -9.51
CA SER A 118 27.27 10.59 -8.67
C SER A 118 27.52 10.26 -7.20
N GLY A 119 28.74 9.83 -6.82
CA GLY A 119 29.07 9.50 -5.44
C GLY A 119 28.24 8.33 -4.85
N LYS A 120 27.85 7.36 -5.70
CA LYS A 120 27.05 6.19 -5.29
C LYS A 120 27.64 5.48 -4.07
N VAL A 121 26.84 5.41 -3.00
CA VAL A 121 27.18 4.68 -1.78
C VAL A 121 27.43 3.21 -2.14
N GLY A 122 28.56 2.65 -1.68
CA GLY A 122 28.92 1.24 -1.90
C GLY A 122 29.79 0.98 -3.15
N ALA A 123 30.00 1.94 -4.05
CA ALA A 123 30.78 1.72 -5.28
C ALA A 123 32.23 1.26 -5.02
N ALA A 124 32.89 1.78 -3.98
CA ALA A 124 34.22 1.32 -3.58
C ALA A 124 34.22 -0.13 -3.07
N ALA A 125 33.19 -0.51 -2.30
CA ALA A 125 33.04 -1.88 -1.82
C ALA A 125 32.78 -2.86 -2.97
N LEU A 126 31.97 -2.48 -3.96
CA LEU A 126 31.73 -3.30 -5.16
C LEU A 126 33.00 -3.53 -5.97
N ARG A 127 33.81 -2.49 -6.20
CA ARG A 127 35.14 -2.61 -6.86
C ARG A 127 36.05 -3.59 -6.12
N TYR A 128 36.05 -3.53 -4.79
CA TYR A 128 36.83 -4.48 -3.99
C TYR A 128 36.30 -5.91 -4.13
N CYS A 129 34.97 -6.10 -4.11
CA CYS A 129 34.33 -7.40 -4.26
C CYS A 129 34.61 -8.09 -5.61
N GLU A 130 34.82 -7.34 -6.69
CA GLU A 130 35.18 -7.90 -8.01
C GLU A 130 36.49 -8.69 -8.00
N GLN A 131 37.41 -8.37 -7.07
CA GLN A 131 38.72 -8.99 -6.97
C GLN A 131 38.81 -10.07 -5.87
N GLN A 132 37.73 -10.28 -5.11
CA GLN A 132 37.71 -11.23 -4.00
C GLN A 132 37.26 -12.62 -4.45
N SER A 133 38.03 -13.64 -4.06
CA SER A 133 37.66 -15.05 -4.17
C SER A 133 36.91 -15.54 -2.92
N GLY A 134 36.26 -16.70 -3.01
CA GLY A 134 35.51 -17.31 -1.91
C GLY A 134 34.23 -16.57 -1.55
N ARG A 135 33.77 -15.64 -2.40
CA ARG A 135 32.51 -14.95 -2.21
C ARG A 135 31.34 -15.88 -2.52
N LEU A 136 30.19 -15.62 -1.89
CA LEU A 136 28.95 -16.30 -2.21
C LEU A 136 28.51 -15.94 -3.64
N LYS A 137 27.83 -16.87 -4.30
CA LYS A 137 27.22 -16.74 -5.62
C LYS A 137 25.82 -17.33 -5.58
N LEU A 138 24.86 -16.61 -6.15
CA LEU A 138 23.49 -17.09 -6.31
C LEU A 138 23.45 -18.15 -7.42
N VAL A 139 22.99 -19.34 -7.06
CA VAL A 139 22.81 -20.47 -7.97
C VAL A 139 21.39 -21.00 -7.93
N GLY A 140 20.97 -21.64 -9.01
CA GLY A 140 19.77 -22.47 -9.01
C GLY A 140 20.08 -23.87 -8.52
N LEU A 141 19.13 -24.50 -7.86
CA LEU A 141 19.19 -25.88 -7.39
C LEU A 141 18.13 -26.71 -8.09
N ARG A 142 18.53 -27.91 -8.52
CA ARG A 142 17.64 -29.04 -8.77
C ARG A 142 17.85 -30.04 -7.66
N VAL A 143 16.88 -30.18 -6.77
CA VAL A 143 16.94 -31.14 -5.67
C VAL A 143 16.65 -32.52 -6.26
N ASP A 144 17.45 -33.52 -5.88
CA ASP A 144 17.30 -34.85 -6.41
C ASP A 144 16.10 -35.56 -5.77
N ASP A 145 15.22 -36.13 -6.59
CA ASP A 145 14.02 -36.86 -6.17
C ASP A 145 14.34 -38.28 -5.65
N GLY A 146 15.44 -38.49 -4.89
CA GLY A 146 15.86 -39.82 -4.42
C GLY A 146 14.84 -40.51 -3.50
N ASP A 147 15.25 -41.47 -2.66
CA ASP A 147 14.38 -42.12 -1.65
C ASP A 147 13.80 -41.14 -0.58
N MET A 148 14.03 -39.84 -0.76
CA MET A 148 13.75 -38.75 0.16
C MET A 148 12.37 -38.16 -0.12
N VAL A 149 11.45 -38.34 0.83
CA VAL A 149 10.16 -37.63 0.90
C VAL A 149 10.33 -36.16 1.32
N HIS A 150 11.54 -35.75 1.71
CA HIS A 150 11.81 -34.47 2.32
C HIS A 150 12.50 -33.49 1.36
N ARG A 151 11.80 -32.40 1.05
CA ARG A 151 12.37 -31.20 0.40
C ARG A 151 13.14 -30.41 1.46
N PRO A 152 14.37 -29.95 1.18
CA PRO A 152 15.08 -29.07 2.10
C PRO A 152 14.25 -27.84 2.47
N GLU A 153 14.43 -27.33 3.68
CA GLU A 153 13.82 -26.07 4.12
C GLU A 153 14.65 -24.84 3.70
N ASP A 154 13.99 -23.69 3.68
CA ASP A 154 14.68 -22.40 3.51
C ASP A 154 15.64 -22.21 4.69
N GLY A 155 16.92 -21.96 4.39
CA GLY A 155 18.00 -21.89 5.40
C GLY A 155 18.79 -23.19 5.59
N ALA A 156 18.45 -24.29 4.92
CA ALA A 156 19.28 -25.50 4.92
C ALA A 156 20.73 -25.19 4.51
N LEU A 157 21.70 -25.81 5.17
CA LEU A 157 23.11 -25.51 5.01
C LEU A 157 23.70 -26.26 3.81
N VAL A 158 24.46 -25.55 2.97
CA VAL A 158 25.30 -26.20 1.96
C VAL A 158 26.62 -26.54 2.62
N VAL A 159 26.97 -27.82 2.65
CA VAL A 159 28.18 -28.32 3.31
C VAL A 159 29.11 -28.95 2.28
N ASP A 160 30.38 -28.60 2.35
CA ASP A 160 31.45 -29.20 1.56
C ASP A 160 32.54 -29.73 2.50
N GLY A 161 32.62 -31.06 2.62
CA GLY A 161 33.45 -31.72 3.62
C GLY A 161 32.96 -31.42 5.04
N ASP A 162 33.78 -30.75 5.83
CA ASP A 162 33.51 -30.34 7.22
C ASP A 162 33.15 -28.85 7.37
N ARG A 163 32.97 -28.13 6.24
CA ARG A 163 32.73 -26.69 6.22
C ARG A 163 31.36 -26.33 5.66
N ILE A 164 30.70 -25.38 6.32
CA ILE A 164 29.54 -24.69 5.77
C ILE A 164 30.05 -23.75 4.67
N ALA A 165 29.60 -23.97 3.45
CA ALA A 165 30.03 -23.26 2.25
C ALA A 165 28.88 -22.50 1.57
N GLY A 166 27.73 -22.39 2.23
CA GLY A 166 26.56 -21.70 1.69
C GLY A 166 25.28 -22.09 2.42
N PHE A 167 24.16 -21.64 1.89
CA PHE A 167 22.84 -21.97 2.39
C PHE A 167 21.78 -21.86 1.29
N VAL A 168 20.71 -22.63 1.47
CA VAL A 168 19.50 -22.57 0.66
C VAL A 168 18.73 -21.30 1.02
N CYS A 169 18.41 -20.49 0.02
CA CYS A 169 17.61 -19.28 0.20
C CYS A 169 16.11 -19.59 0.13
N THR A 170 15.71 -20.28 -0.95
CA THR A 170 14.32 -20.64 -1.23
C THR A 170 14.28 -22.00 -1.88
N THR A 171 13.43 -22.92 -1.42
CA THR A 171 13.19 -24.22 -2.09
C THR A 171 11.73 -24.61 -2.11
N ARG A 172 11.22 -25.03 -3.27
CA ARG A 172 9.80 -25.36 -3.46
C ARG A 172 9.65 -26.54 -4.43
N HIS A 173 8.47 -27.15 -4.42
CA HIS A 173 8.06 -28.02 -5.52
C HIS A 173 7.42 -27.15 -6.61
N SER A 174 7.87 -27.30 -7.85
CA SER A 174 7.27 -26.59 -8.98
C SER A 174 6.18 -27.45 -9.61
N GLU A 175 4.94 -27.02 -9.50
CA GLU A 175 3.81 -27.61 -10.24
C GLU A 175 3.98 -27.43 -11.76
N THR A 176 4.64 -26.35 -12.18
CA THR A 176 4.89 -26.03 -13.60
C THR A 176 5.93 -26.96 -14.23
N LEU A 177 7.00 -27.25 -13.48
CA LEU A 177 8.17 -27.98 -13.97
C LEU A 177 8.11 -29.47 -13.61
N GLY A 178 7.37 -29.84 -12.56
CA GLY A 178 7.21 -31.21 -12.08
C GLY A 178 8.37 -31.73 -11.21
N TRP A 179 9.23 -30.85 -10.69
CA TRP A 179 10.37 -31.22 -9.84
C TRP A 179 10.65 -30.17 -8.76
N GLN A 180 11.48 -30.56 -7.78
CA GLN A 180 11.88 -29.70 -6.67
C GLN A 180 13.06 -28.80 -7.04
N TYR A 181 12.87 -27.49 -6.91
CA TYR A 181 13.84 -26.49 -7.30
C TYR A 181 14.13 -25.53 -6.15
N GLY A 182 15.19 -24.75 -6.29
CA GLY A 182 15.48 -23.69 -5.33
C GLY A 182 16.56 -22.72 -5.75
N LEU A 183 16.76 -21.70 -4.94
CA LEU A 183 17.85 -20.75 -5.04
C LEU A 183 18.74 -20.92 -3.81
N ALA A 184 20.05 -20.81 -4.00
CA ALA A 184 21.02 -20.89 -2.93
C ALA A 184 22.17 -19.92 -3.14
N LEU A 185 22.77 -19.50 -2.03
CA LEU A 185 24.03 -18.76 -2.03
C LEU A 185 25.14 -19.73 -1.63
N VAL A 186 26.10 -19.94 -2.53
CA VAL A 186 27.23 -20.88 -2.33
C VAL A 186 28.55 -20.20 -2.60
N GLU A 187 29.62 -20.59 -1.91
CA GLU A 187 30.98 -20.14 -2.25
C GLU A 187 31.28 -20.37 -3.75
N ASP A 188 31.97 -19.42 -4.38
CA ASP A 188 32.28 -19.41 -5.81
C ASP A 188 32.77 -20.75 -6.39
N ARG A 189 33.65 -21.45 -5.67
CA ARG A 189 34.20 -22.77 -6.01
C ARG A 189 33.17 -23.89 -6.11
N LEU A 190 31.96 -23.69 -5.60
CA LEU A 190 30.84 -24.63 -5.65
C LEU A 190 29.76 -24.21 -6.65
N ALA A 191 29.91 -23.06 -7.32
CA ALA A 191 28.88 -22.47 -8.17
C ALA A 191 28.84 -23.04 -9.62
N ASP A 192 29.72 -23.98 -9.93
CA ASP A 192 29.80 -24.58 -11.26
C ASP A 192 28.55 -25.41 -11.60
N ARG A 193 28.02 -25.24 -12.81
CA ARG A 193 26.84 -25.98 -13.28
C ARG A 193 27.12 -27.48 -13.33
N GLY A 194 26.15 -28.27 -12.90
CA GLY A 194 26.26 -29.73 -12.81
C GLY A 194 26.98 -30.21 -11.56
N ARG A 195 27.49 -29.32 -10.70
CA ARG A 195 28.08 -29.69 -9.42
C ARG A 195 27.00 -30.23 -8.48
N ALA A 196 27.24 -31.38 -7.86
CA ALA A 196 26.42 -31.89 -6.77
C ALA A 196 26.79 -31.17 -5.46
N LEU A 197 25.76 -30.85 -4.67
CA LEU A 197 25.84 -30.20 -3.37
C LEU A 197 25.16 -31.09 -2.33
N ASP A 198 25.77 -31.14 -1.15
CA ASP A 198 25.15 -31.75 0.03
C ASP A 198 24.48 -30.67 0.87
N LEU A 199 23.20 -30.87 1.14
CA LEU A 199 22.36 -29.98 1.93
C LEU A 199 22.07 -30.65 3.28
N TYR A 200 22.21 -29.90 4.37
CA TYR A 200 21.98 -30.40 5.72
C TYR A 200 21.05 -29.48 6.50
N GLU A 201 20.14 -30.10 7.25
CA GLU A 201 19.24 -29.41 8.16
C GLU A 201 18.92 -30.25 9.40
N SER A 202 18.32 -29.64 10.41
CA SER A 202 17.93 -30.31 11.65
C SER A 202 16.41 -30.38 11.74
N LEU A 203 15.85 -31.58 11.55
CA LEU A 203 14.41 -31.83 11.69
C LEU A 203 14.16 -32.67 12.94
N GLY A 204 13.42 -32.13 13.89
CA GLY A 204 13.10 -32.84 15.13
C GLY A 204 14.35 -33.32 15.90
N GLY A 205 15.44 -32.56 15.83
CA GLY A 205 16.72 -32.90 16.48
C GLY A 205 17.57 -33.93 15.75
N ARG A 206 17.19 -34.33 14.52
CA ARG A 206 17.96 -35.23 13.67
C ARG A 206 18.53 -34.47 12.48
N THR A 207 19.81 -34.72 12.19
CA THR A 207 20.44 -34.24 10.97
C THR A 207 19.88 -35.00 9.77
N VAL A 208 19.31 -34.28 8.82
CA VAL A 208 18.83 -34.80 7.54
C VAL A 208 19.77 -34.30 6.45
N ARG A 209 20.10 -35.19 5.50
CA ARG A 209 20.93 -34.88 4.33
C ARG A 209 20.09 -35.02 3.07
N SER A 210 20.17 -34.01 2.21
CA SER A 210 19.58 -34.00 0.86
C SER A 210 20.67 -33.67 -0.16
N THR A 211 20.50 -34.09 -1.42
CA THR A 211 21.42 -33.75 -2.51
C THR A 211 20.74 -32.85 -3.54
N ALA A 212 21.49 -31.91 -4.10
CA ALA A 212 21.02 -31.05 -5.17
C ALA A 212 22.11 -30.81 -6.21
N THR A 213 21.70 -30.64 -7.46
CA THR A 213 22.58 -30.29 -8.57
C THR A 213 22.47 -28.79 -8.87
N VAL A 214 23.62 -28.13 -9.04
CA VAL A 214 23.69 -26.72 -9.46
C VAL A 214 23.22 -26.56 -10.90
N VAL A 215 22.24 -25.70 -11.09
CA VAL A 215 21.63 -25.35 -12.39
C VAL A 215 21.49 -23.83 -12.53
N PRO A 216 21.17 -23.30 -13.73
CA PRO A 216 20.87 -21.87 -13.87
C PRO A 216 19.70 -21.45 -12.95
N PRO A 217 19.75 -20.26 -12.33
CA PRO A 217 18.69 -19.79 -11.42
C PRO A 217 17.37 -19.40 -12.10
N HIS A 218 17.31 -19.46 -13.44
CA HIS A 218 16.11 -19.14 -14.23
C HIS A 218 15.54 -20.44 -14.80
N PHE A 219 14.55 -21.00 -14.12
CA PHE A 219 13.98 -22.32 -14.40
C PHE A 219 12.86 -22.29 -15.44
N TYR A 220 12.06 -21.23 -15.42
CA TYR A 220 10.90 -21.06 -16.27
C TYR A 220 11.07 -19.86 -17.20
N ASP A 221 10.85 -20.07 -18.51
CA ASP A 221 10.99 -19.06 -19.58
C ASP A 221 12.23 -18.15 -19.40
N PRO A 222 13.46 -18.70 -19.45
CA PRO A 222 14.69 -17.95 -19.16
C PRO A 222 14.94 -16.80 -20.14
N LYS A 223 14.29 -16.79 -21.31
CA LYS A 223 14.34 -15.70 -22.28
C LYS A 223 13.31 -14.59 -22.00
N GLY A 224 12.38 -14.82 -21.07
CA GLY A 224 11.34 -13.87 -20.66
C GLY A 224 10.34 -13.55 -21.78
N GLN A 225 10.11 -14.49 -22.71
CA GLN A 225 9.25 -14.26 -23.87
C GLN A 225 7.79 -14.06 -23.45
N ARG A 226 7.28 -14.81 -22.46
CA ARG A 226 5.88 -14.72 -22.04
C ARG A 226 5.53 -13.37 -21.41
N LEU A 227 6.51 -12.73 -20.81
CA LEU A 227 6.39 -11.40 -20.21
C LEU A 227 6.50 -10.29 -21.28
N ARG A 228 7.40 -10.47 -22.25
CA ARG A 228 7.76 -9.46 -23.27
C ARG A 228 6.81 -9.44 -24.47
N THR A 229 6.30 -10.60 -24.87
CA THR A 229 5.43 -10.78 -26.03
C THR A 229 4.17 -11.54 -25.61
N ALA A 230 3.00 -11.04 -25.97
CA ALA A 230 1.79 -11.86 -25.84
C ALA A 230 1.71 -12.88 -26.99
N PRO A 231 1.17 -14.09 -26.77
CA PRO A 231 0.88 -15.00 -27.87
C PRO A 231 -0.11 -14.37 -28.85
N GLU A 232 0.24 -14.37 -30.14
CA GLU A 232 -0.54 -13.79 -31.24
C GLU A 232 -1.90 -14.48 -31.41
N GLY A 233 -2.97 -13.68 -31.58
CA GLY A 233 -4.26 -14.19 -32.08
C GLY A 233 -5.49 -13.36 -31.74
N ARG A 234 -5.80 -12.35 -32.57
CA ARG A 234 -7.15 -11.94 -33.11
C ARG A 234 -7.03 -10.63 -33.95
N PRO A 235 -7.81 -10.41 -35.03
CA PRO A 235 -7.70 -9.19 -35.87
C PRO A 235 -8.30 -7.94 -35.19
N PRO A 236 -8.03 -6.73 -35.73
CA PRO A 236 -8.42 -5.47 -35.12
C PRO A 236 -9.95 -5.35 -34.99
N ARG A 237 -10.40 -4.77 -33.88
CA ARG A 237 -11.80 -4.40 -33.68
C ARG A 237 -12.15 -3.16 -34.52
N SER A 238 -13.27 -3.24 -35.23
CA SER A 238 -13.98 -2.10 -35.81
C SER A 238 -14.44 -1.12 -34.73
N GLY A 239 -14.34 0.18 -35.02
CA GLY A 239 -14.53 1.29 -34.10
C GLY A 239 -15.78 1.19 -33.21
N GLY A 240 -15.54 1.33 -31.90
CA GLY A 240 -16.59 1.58 -30.92
C GLY A 240 -17.05 3.03 -30.98
N ALA A 241 -18.37 3.22 -30.85
CA ALA A 241 -19.00 4.52 -30.71
C ALA A 241 -18.41 5.29 -29.51
N PRO A 242 -18.41 6.64 -29.53
CA PRO A 242 -17.92 7.44 -28.41
C PRO A 242 -18.68 7.07 -27.15
N SER A 243 -17.93 6.67 -26.13
CA SER A 243 -18.43 6.43 -24.78
C SER A 243 -19.12 7.70 -24.27
N GLN A 244 -20.31 7.53 -23.72
CA GLN A 244 -20.96 8.59 -22.95
C GLN A 244 -20.02 9.06 -21.84
N PRO A 245 -20.03 10.34 -21.44
CA PRO A 245 -19.19 10.82 -20.36
C PRO A 245 -19.44 9.95 -19.12
N ALA A 246 -18.38 9.30 -18.65
CA ALA A 246 -18.45 8.37 -17.54
C ALA A 246 -19.02 9.07 -16.30
N PRO A 247 -19.97 8.47 -15.58
CA PRO A 247 -20.33 8.97 -14.25
C PRO A 247 -19.07 8.93 -13.37
N ALA A 248 -18.91 9.91 -12.47
CA ALA A 248 -17.72 9.98 -11.61
C ALA A 248 -17.42 8.62 -10.94
N ALA A 249 -16.19 8.14 -11.09
CA ALA A 249 -15.64 6.92 -10.50
C ALA A 249 -16.13 6.64 -9.07
N HIS A 250 -16.42 5.38 -8.74
CA HIS A 250 -17.05 5.02 -7.47
C HIS A 250 -16.04 4.92 -6.31
N ARG A 251 -15.94 5.96 -5.47
CA ARG A 251 -15.20 5.93 -4.21
C ARG A 251 -16.04 5.28 -3.11
N ARG A 252 -15.44 4.40 -2.31
CA ARG A 252 -16.09 3.84 -1.12
C ARG A 252 -15.61 4.56 0.13
N SER A 253 -16.50 4.82 1.09
CA SER A 253 -16.11 5.18 2.46
C SER A 253 -15.45 3.99 3.16
N PRO A 254 -14.42 4.21 4.01
CA PRO A 254 -13.89 3.16 4.87
C PRO A 254 -14.75 2.98 6.15
N VAL A 255 -15.69 3.90 6.38
CA VAL A 255 -16.64 3.88 7.50
C VAL A 255 -17.93 3.21 7.05
N ARG A 256 -18.48 2.36 7.92
CA ARG A 256 -19.82 1.81 7.79
C ARG A 256 -20.50 1.90 9.14
N PHE A 257 -21.67 2.50 9.16
CA PHE A 257 -22.52 2.51 10.34
C PHE A 257 -23.66 1.52 10.16
N ASP A 258 -24.05 0.86 11.25
CA ASP A 258 -25.26 0.03 11.29
C ASP A 258 -26.49 0.94 11.50
N ALA A 259 -26.75 1.79 10.50
CA ALA A 259 -27.84 2.75 10.50
C ALA A 259 -28.33 2.99 9.06
N ALA A 260 -29.65 3.09 8.89
CA ALA A 260 -30.25 3.33 7.59
C ALA A 260 -30.07 4.80 7.17
N PRO A 261 -29.44 5.08 6.01
CA PRO A 261 -29.32 6.44 5.50
C PRO A 261 -30.69 6.94 5.02
N ALA A 262 -31.15 8.07 5.56
CA ALA A 262 -32.39 8.72 5.13
C ALA A 262 -32.16 9.60 3.90
N ARG A 263 -30.99 10.25 3.80
CA ARG A 263 -30.62 11.10 2.67
C ARG A 263 -29.15 10.95 2.34
N THR A 264 -28.86 10.74 1.06
CA THR A 264 -27.50 10.69 0.53
C THR A 264 -27.32 11.67 -0.62
N GLU A 265 -26.06 12.00 -0.91
CA GLU A 265 -25.69 12.82 -2.05
C GLU A 265 -24.38 12.31 -2.66
N ARG A 266 -24.31 12.28 -4.00
CA ARG A 266 -23.07 11.96 -4.70
C ARG A 266 -22.19 13.19 -4.85
N ARG A 267 -20.98 13.15 -4.29
CA ARG A 267 -19.99 14.24 -4.42
C ARG A 267 -18.62 13.67 -4.76
N ALA A 268 -18.04 14.09 -5.89
CA ALA A 268 -16.69 13.68 -6.33
C ALA A 268 -16.43 12.15 -6.26
N GLY A 269 -17.43 11.35 -6.65
CA GLY A 269 -17.34 9.89 -6.63
C GLY A 269 -17.75 9.22 -5.31
N TRP A 270 -17.89 9.98 -4.22
CA TRP A 270 -18.36 9.51 -2.92
C TRP A 270 -19.90 9.44 -2.88
N ASN A 271 -20.43 8.45 -2.18
CA ASN A 271 -21.81 8.45 -1.70
C ASN A 271 -21.80 8.98 -0.25
N VAL A 272 -22.09 10.25 -0.06
CA VAL A 272 -22.05 10.92 1.24
C VAL A 272 -23.42 10.77 1.90
N VAL A 273 -23.45 10.25 3.13
CA VAL A 273 -24.68 10.20 3.92
C VAL A 273 -24.85 11.55 4.61
N LEU A 274 -25.89 12.28 4.20
CA LEU A 274 -26.23 13.57 4.78
C LEU A 274 -27.01 13.40 6.08
N ASP A 275 -27.85 12.37 6.14
CA ASP A 275 -28.75 12.04 7.25
C ASP A 275 -28.94 10.54 7.40
N TYR A 276 -29.08 10.10 8.65
CA TYR A 276 -29.64 8.80 9.02
C TYR A 276 -31.09 8.94 9.48
N GLU A 277 -31.87 7.86 9.38
CA GLU A 277 -33.24 7.83 9.91
C GLU A 277 -33.32 8.10 11.42
N SER A 278 -32.23 7.79 12.14
CA SER A 278 -32.08 8.05 13.57
C SER A 278 -31.72 9.51 13.91
N ASP A 279 -31.45 10.36 12.91
CA ASP A 279 -31.08 11.75 13.17
C ASP A 279 -32.28 12.56 13.68
N ARG A 280 -32.08 13.23 14.82
CA ARG A 280 -33.10 14.03 15.52
C ARG A 280 -33.12 15.48 15.04
N ALA A 281 -34.11 16.24 15.50
CA ALA A 281 -34.29 17.65 15.15
C ALA A 281 -33.04 18.51 15.48
N PRO A 282 -32.78 19.62 14.75
CA PRO A 282 -31.49 20.31 14.75
C PRO A 282 -31.02 20.87 16.09
N ALA A 283 -31.92 21.36 16.95
CA ALA A 283 -31.54 21.97 18.22
C ALA A 283 -31.06 20.93 19.26
N ASP A 284 -31.71 19.77 19.32
CA ASP A 284 -31.35 18.69 20.24
C ASP A 284 -30.17 17.85 19.70
N ALA A 285 -30.01 17.79 18.38
CA ALA A 285 -28.98 16.99 17.72
C ALA A 285 -27.57 17.53 17.92
N LEU A 286 -27.39 18.85 18.13
CA LEU A 286 -26.07 19.47 18.29
C LEU A 286 -25.40 19.21 19.64
N ARG A 287 -26.20 18.87 20.67
CA ARG A 287 -25.69 18.56 22.03
C ARG A 287 -25.49 17.06 22.27
N GLN A 288 -26.12 16.21 21.47
CA GLN A 288 -25.99 14.76 21.62
C GLN A 288 -24.67 14.27 21.04
N ALA A 289 -23.99 13.39 21.77
CA ALA A 289 -22.79 12.74 21.31
C ALA A 289 -23.05 11.98 19.99
N CYS A 290 -22.32 12.34 18.94
CA CYS A 290 -22.44 11.70 17.65
C CYS A 290 -21.09 11.52 16.96
N LEU A 291 -21.02 10.49 16.12
CA LEU A 291 -19.87 10.13 15.29
C LEU A 291 -20.25 10.29 13.81
N ILE A 292 -19.47 11.10 13.08
CA ILE A 292 -19.77 11.50 11.71
C ILE A 292 -18.60 11.11 10.81
N ASP A 293 -18.90 10.45 9.68
CA ASP A 293 -17.92 10.18 8.63
C ASP A 293 -17.67 11.42 7.77
N LEU A 294 -16.42 11.84 7.73
CA LEU A 294 -15.91 12.95 6.93
C LEU A 294 -14.84 12.48 5.93
N SER A 295 -14.69 11.18 5.71
CA SER A 295 -13.62 10.60 4.87
C SER A 295 -13.70 11.04 3.39
N HIS A 296 -14.82 11.62 2.95
CA HIS A 296 -14.97 12.22 1.62
C HIS A 296 -14.33 13.61 1.50
N ARG A 297 -13.99 14.26 2.61
CA ARG A 297 -13.44 15.62 2.62
C ARG A 297 -11.95 15.61 2.30
N ALA A 298 -11.52 16.61 1.54
CA ALA A 298 -10.14 16.70 1.08
C ALA A 298 -9.15 16.87 2.25
N ARG A 299 -8.07 16.10 2.17
CA ARG A 299 -6.96 16.11 3.13
C ARG A 299 -5.64 16.05 2.36
N TRP A 300 -4.70 16.89 2.77
CA TRP A 300 -3.36 16.94 2.19
C TRP A 300 -2.31 16.92 3.29
N ASP A 301 -1.13 16.41 2.95
CA ASP A 301 0.06 16.57 3.79
C ASP A 301 1.09 17.43 3.04
N ALA A 302 1.77 18.30 3.78
CA ALA A 302 2.89 19.10 3.31
C ALA A 302 4.16 18.68 4.05
N GLN A 303 5.25 18.46 3.31
CA GLN A 303 6.54 18.06 3.89
C GLN A 303 7.72 18.86 3.32
N HIS A 304 8.54 19.39 4.21
CA HIS A 304 9.77 20.10 3.87
C HIS A 304 10.75 20.10 5.05
N ARG A 305 12.07 20.15 4.78
CA ARG A 305 13.10 20.20 5.82
C ARG A 305 12.94 21.39 6.79
N ASP A 306 12.40 22.49 6.30
CA ASP A 306 11.90 23.60 7.12
C ASP A 306 10.47 23.89 6.69
N ILE A 307 9.47 23.31 7.36
CA ILE A 307 8.08 23.49 6.91
C ILE A 307 7.68 24.96 6.82
N ARG A 308 8.30 25.83 7.62
CA ARG A 308 7.79 27.19 7.89
C ARG A 308 7.93 28.06 6.65
N THR A 309 8.77 27.63 5.71
CA THR A 309 8.92 28.24 4.39
C THR A 309 7.80 27.83 3.43
N VAL A 310 7.09 26.74 3.71
CA VAL A 310 5.95 26.28 2.93
C VAL A 310 4.73 27.09 3.31
N ARG A 311 3.98 27.57 2.32
CA ARG A 311 2.73 28.31 2.50
C ARG A 311 1.57 27.56 1.85
N PRO A 312 0.95 26.56 2.51
CA PRO A 312 -0.18 25.83 1.98
C PRO A 312 -1.30 26.81 1.64
N PHE A 313 -1.69 26.86 0.36
CA PHE A 313 -2.72 27.80 -0.12
C PHE A 313 -2.46 29.26 0.24
N GLY A 314 -1.19 29.66 0.35
CA GLY A 314 -0.78 31.01 0.73
C GLY A 314 -0.82 31.31 2.24
N LEU A 315 -1.24 30.35 3.06
CA LEU A 315 -1.36 30.49 4.51
C LEU A 315 -0.06 30.10 5.22
N ASP A 316 0.22 30.74 6.37
CA ASP A 316 1.34 30.38 7.23
C ASP A 316 1.09 29.06 7.96
N VAL A 317 2.10 28.20 8.00
CA VAL A 317 2.11 27.02 8.87
C VAL A 317 2.40 27.45 10.31
N PRO A 318 1.66 26.92 11.32
CA PRO A 318 1.90 27.27 12.73
C PRO A 318 3.35 27.04 13.17
N ARG A 319 3.79 27.78 14.18
CA ARG A 319 5.21 27.79 14.58
C ARG A 319 5.57 26.55 15.36
N THR A 320 4.71 26.17 16.30
CA THR A 320 5.00 25.11 17.28
C THR A 320 4.28 23.82 16.89
N PRO A 321 4.93 22.65 16.91
CA PRO A 321 4.25 21.36 16.83
C PRO A 321 3.07 21.26 17.81
N GLY A 322 1.94 20.76 17.32
CA GLY A 322 0.68 20.71 18.06
C GLY A 322 -0.22 21.94 17.87
N GLU A 323 0.27 23.06 17.32
CA GLU A 323 -0.58 24.20 16.99
C GLU A 323 -1.42 23.94 15.73
N VAL A 324 -2.62 24.51 15.72
CA VAL A 324 -3.56 24.45 14.61
C VAL A 324 -3.95 25.87 14.21
N ALA A 325 -3.92 26.15 12.91
CA ALA A 325 -4.44 27.39 12.34
C ALA A 325 -5.64 27.11 11.44
N ILE A 326 -6.72 27.86 11.60
CA ILE A 326 -7.90 27.74 10.74
C ILE A 326 -8.13 29.06 10.00
N ARG A 327 -8.06 29.03 8.67
CA ARG A 327 -8.37 30.18 7.80
C ARG A 327 -8.99 29.71 6.50
N ASP A 328 -9.98 30.45 6.00
CA ASP A 328 -10.63 30.19 4.71
C ASP A 328 -11.16 28.75 4.52
N GLY A 329 -11.60 28.12 5.61
CA GLY A 329 -12.09 26.74 5.59
C GLY A 329 -10.99 25.67 5.55
N LEU A 330 -9.72 26.06 5.66
CA LEU A 330 -8.59 25.17 5.79
C LEU A 330 -8.11 25.15 7.23
N MET A 331 -7.90 23.95 7.76
CA MET A 331 -7.30 23.71 9.06
C MET A 331 -5.89 23.13 8.83
N ILE A 332 -4.87 23.90 9.20
CA ILE A 332 -3.46 23.54 9.06
C ILE A 332 -2.94 23.09 10.42
N ASN A 333 -2.60 21.82 10.53
CA ASN A 333 -2.15 21.18 11.76
C ASN A 333 -0.65 20.96 11.72
N ARG A 334 0.08 21.56 12.64
CA ARG A 334 1.54 21.41 12.73
C ARG A 334 1.91 20.09 13.40
N MET A 335 2.40 19.11 12.64
CA MET A 335 2.70 17.77 13.17
C MET A 335 4.04 17.73 13.94
N ASN A 336 5.14 18.07 13.28
CA ASN A 336 6.50 17.97 13.82
C ASN A 336 7.42 18.96 13.10
N GLY A 337 8.74 18.99 13.30
CA GLY A 337 9.66 19.93 12.62
C GLY A 337 9.56 20.05 11.09
N THR A 338 9.08 19.03 10.37
CA THR A 338 9.16 18.95 8.90
C THR A 338 7.82 18.71 8.19
N GLN A 339 6.73 18.50 8.94
CA GLN A 339 5.43 18.14 8.36
C GLN A 339 4.26 18.97 8.92
N ALA A 340 3.25 19.16 8.08
CA ALA A 340 1.94 19.69 8.46
C ALA A 340 0.84 18.95 7.67
N SER A 341 -0.29 18.68 8.32
CA SER A 341 -1.50 18.18 7.64
C SER A 341 -2.48 19.32 7.41
N ILE A 342 -3.19 19.30 6.28
CA ILE A 342 -4.14 20.33 5.87
C ILE A 342 -5.49 19.68 5.62
N TRP A 343 -6.50 20.11 6.38
CA TRP A 343 -7.82 19.51 6.41
C TRP A 343 -8.85 20.52 5.89
N HIS A 344 -9.62 20.15 4.86
CA HIS A 344 -10.68 21.02 4.34
C HIS A 344 -11.96 20.90 5.18
N VAL A 345 -12.04 21.76 6.19
CA VAL A 345 -13.19 21.88 7.11
C VAL A 345 -14.23 22.90 6.66
N GLY A 346 -14.00 23.59 5.54
CA GLY A 346 -14.85 24.63 4.96
C GLY A 346 -16.16 24.12 4.33
N PRO A 347 -17.13 25.02 4.07
CA PRO A 347 -18.31 24.68 3.27
C PRO A 347 -17.93 24.53 1.79
N GLY A 348 -18.69 23.74 1.05
CA GLY A 348 -18.55 23.63 -0.40
C GLY A 348 -17.39 22.73 -0.86
N ALA A 349 -17.01 22.90 -2.12
CA ALA A 349 -15.93 22.14 -2.74
C ALA A 349 -14.58 22.58 -2.20
N ALA A 350 -13.68 21.63 -2.00
CA ALA A 350 -12.32 21.91 -1.59
C ALA A 350 -11.56 22.67 -2.69
N PRO A 351 -10.64 23.58 -2.34
CA PRO A 351 -9.75 24.18 -3.32
C PRO A 351 -8.88 23.11 -3.99
N ALA A 352 -8.41 23.39 -5.21
CA ALA A 352 -7.46 22.52 -5.89
C ALA A 352 -6.14 22.49 -5.11
N MET A 353 -5.57 21.30 -4.89
CA MET A 353 -4.28 21.14 -4.22
C MET A 353 -3.22 21.99 -4.93
N PRO A 354 -2.36 22.72 -4.21
CA PRO A 354 -1.29 23.49 -4.83
C PRO A 354 -0.30 22.56 -5.53
N ASP A 355 0.19 22.99 -6.70
CA ASP A 355 1.27 22.31 -7.39
C ASP A 355 2.59 22.46 -6.60
N GLY A 356 3.33 21.37 -6.47
CA GLY A 356 4.66 21.39 -5.88
C GLY A 356 5.08 20.05 -5.28
N PRO A 357 6.40 19.83 -5.11
CA PRO A 357 6.92 18.55 -4.63
C PRO A 357 6.66 18.32 -3.13
N HIS A 358 6.19 19.34 -2.41
CA HIS A 358 5.96 19.29 -0.98
C HIS A 358 4.60 18.71 -0.60
N TYR A 359 3.65 18.69 -1.54
CA TYR A 359 2.25 18.34 -1.25
C TYR A 359 1.94 16.92 -1.69
N THR A 360 1.18 16.23 -0.85
CA THR A 360 0.61 14.91 -1.16
C THR A 360 -0.87 14.93 -0.84
N ASP A 361 -1.70 14.55 -1.81
CA ASP A 361 -3.12 14.27 -1.57
C ASP A 361 -3.24 12.95 -0.83
N THR A 362 -3.84 13.03 0.36
CA THR A 362 -4.01 11.89 1.26
C THR A 362 -5.48 11.60 1.55
N THR A 363 -6.39 12.25 0.83
CA THR A 363 -7.84 12.11 0.98
C THR A 363 -8.27 10.63 0.95
N ASP A 364 -7.76 9.87 0.00
CA ASP A 364 -8.14 8.46 -0.16
C ASP A 364 -7.42 7.50 0.81
N SER A 365 -6.36 7.95 1.48
CA SER A 365 -5.48 7.13 2.32
C SER A 365 -5.89 7.10 3.80
N TYR A 366 -6.78 8.00 4.21
CA TYR A 366 -7.19 8.15 5.60
C TYR A 366 -8.70 7.96 5.79
N CYS A 367 -9.06 7.56 7.00
CA CYS A 367 -10.38 7.77 7.55
C CYS A 367 -10.39 9.11 8.28
N TRP A 368 -11.49 9.85 8.17
CA TRP A 368 -11.69 11.09 8.92
C TRP A 368 -13.06 11.06 9.60
N LEU A 369 -13.06 11.19 10.92
CA LEU A 369 -14.23 11.18 11.77
C LEU A 369 -14.35 12.51 12.51
N ALA A 370 -15.59 12.93 12.77
CA ALA A 370 -15.90 13.97 13.75
C ALA A 370 -16.70 13.36 14.91
N LEU A 371 -16.28 13.68 16.14
CA LEU A 371 -17.02 13.45 17.37
C LEU A 371 -17.56 14.80 17.86
N LEU A 372 -18.87 14.93 17.99
CA LEU A 372 -19.53 16.17 18.42
C LEU A 372 -20.54 15.89 19.53
N GLY A 373 -20.68 16.80 20.49
CA GLY A 373 -21.73 16.78 21.53
C GLY A 373 -21.17 16.87 22.95
N ASP A 374 -22.05 17.17 23.90
CA ASP A 374 -21.71 17.51 25.30
C ASP A 374 -20.95 16.37 26.02
N ALA A 375 -21.19 15.11 25.62
CA ALA A 375 -20.55 13.93 26.22
C ALA A 375 -19.28 13.45 25.48
N VAL A 376 -18.78 14.19 24.50
CA VAL A 376 -17.51 13.85 23.80
C VAL A 376 -16.30 13.72 24.75
N PRO A 377 -16.12 14.60 25.77
CA PRO A 377 -15.10 14.42 26.80
C PRO A 377 -15.09 13.02 27.42
N GLU A 378 -16.26 12.57 27.90
CA GLU A 378 -16.43 11.26 28.55
C GLU A 378 -16.13 10.11 27.57
N VAL A 379 -16.60 10.23 26.32
CA VAL A 379 -16.26 9.26 25.28
C VAL A 379 -14.76 9.18 25.08
N LEU A 380 -14.06 10.30 24.94
CA LEU A 380 -12.62 10.35 24.68
C LEU A 380 -11.81 9.74 25.85
N GLU A 381 -12.17 10.05 27.10
CA GLU A 381 -11.55 9.46 28.29
C GLU A 381 -11.67 7.93 28.33
N SER A 382 -12.76 7.37 27.76
CA SER A 382 -12.96 5.92 27.72
C SER A 382 -12.13 5.19 26.64
N VAL A 383 -11.53 5.93 25.70
CA VAL A 383 -10.88 5.34 24.50
C VAL A 383 -9.40 5.72 24.34
N THR A 384 -8.88 6.61 25.18
CA THR A 384 -7.48 7.00 25.17
C THR A 384 -6.99 7.52 26.52
N ASP A 385 -5.72 7.26 26.83
CA ASP A 385 -5.02 7.82 28.00
C ASP A 385 -4.42 9.22 27.72
N LEU A 386 -4.63 9.76 26.51
CA LEU A 386 -4.15 11.09 26.15
C LEU A 386 -4.97 12.15 26.87
N ASP A 387 -4.29 13.14 27.47
CA ASP A 387 -4.97 14.33 27.99
C ASP A 387 -5.39 15.25 26.83
N LEU A 388 -6.60 15.03 26.34
CA LEU A 388 -7.22 15.80 25.26
C LEU A 388 -8.03 16.99 25.75
N LEU A 389 -8.15 17.18 27.07
CA LEU A 389 -8.94 18.22 27.72
C LEU A 389 -8.07 19.21 28.50
N ASP A 390 -6.74 19.10 28.40
CA ASP A 390 -5.76 19.96 29.05
C ASP A 390 -6.14 21.46 28.94
N PRO A 391 -6.52 22.11 30.05
CA PRO A 391 -6.98 23.49 30.06
C PRO A 391 -5.87 24.49 29.75
N VAL A 392 -4.59 24.08 29.79
CA VAL A 392 -3.44 24.93 29.46
C VAL A 392 -3.29 25.08 27.95
N ARG A 393 -3.78 24.11 27.16
CA ARG A 393 -3.66 24.14 25.70
C ARG A 393 -4.77 24.96 25.08
N ALA A 394 -4.38 26.01 24.35
CA ALA A 394 -5.33 26.80 23.58
C ALA A 394 -5.93 25.94 22.45
N ARG A 395 -7.27 25.91 22.39
CA ARG A 395 -8.01 25.22 21.33
C ARG A 395 -8.11 26.12 20.08
N PRO A 396 -8.11 25.55 18.86
CA PRO A 396 -7.89 24.14 18.56
C PRO A 396 -6.42 23.74 18.71
N PHE A 397 -6.16 22.48 19.08
CA PHE A 397 -4.81 21.93 19.09
C PHE A 397 -4.76 20.50 18.53
N LEU A 398 -3.61 20.12 17.99
CA LEU A 398 -3.32 18.79 17.48
C LEU A 398 -2.61 17.95 18.56
N THR A 399 -3.09 16.73 18.75
CA THR A 399 -2.39 15.66 19.45
C THR A 399 -2.15 14.50 18.48
N GLN A 400 -0.98 13.89 18.54
CA GLN A 400 -0.67 12.67 17.79
C GLN A 400 -0.48 11.53 18.78
N GLY A 401 -1.33 10.52 18.69
CA GLY A 401 -1.30 9.40 19.64
C GLY A 401 -2.43 8.40 19.39
N PRO A 402 -2.49 7.35 20.20
CA PRO A 402 -3.45 6.28 19.97
C PRO A 402 -4.86 6.63 20.47
N ILE A 403 -5.87 6.25 19.71
CA ILE A 403 -7.24 6.00 20.20
C ILE A 403 -7.46 4.49 20.04
N LEU A 404 -7.76 3.77 21.12
CA LEU A 404 -7.94 2.30 21.10
C LEU A 404 -6.77 1.57 20.41
N HIS A 405 -5.54 1.97 20.74
CA HIS A 405 -4.29 1.51 20.13
C HIS A 405 -4.10 1.79 18.63
N VAL A 406 -5.04 2.50 17.99
CA VAL A 406 -4.90 2.95 16.60
C VAL A 406 -4.23 4.32 16.58
N PRO A 407 -3.06 4.47 15.93
CA PRO A 407 -2.40 5.78 15.82
C PRO A 407 -3.29 6.78 15.07
N CYS A 408 -3.59 7.91 15.71
CA CYS A 408 -4.47 8.95 15.20
C CYS A 408 -3.79 10.32 15.21
N GLN A 409 -4.23 11.19 14.29
CA GLN A 409 -4.16 12.64 14.49
C GLN A 409 -5.49 13.10 15.07
N ILE A 410 -5.44 13.82 16.17
CA ILE A 410 -6.60 14.21 16.96
C ILE A 410 -6.55 15.72 17.09
N VAL A 411 -7.53 16.42 16.52
CA VAL A 411 -7.70 17.85 16.75
C VAL A 411 -8.83 18.03 17.74
N THR A 412 -8.49 18.39 18.97
CA THR A 412 -9.47 18.90 19.94
C THR A 412 -9.85 20.30 19.46
N TRP A 413 -11.03 20.42 18.85
CA TRP A 413 -11.48 21.68 18.26
C TRP A 413 -12.14 22.55 19.32
N TRP A 414 -13.00 21.96 20.15
CA TRP A 414 -13.66 22.55 21.30
C TRP A 414 -13.77 21.51 22.42
N ASP A 415 -14.30 21.91 23.58
CA ASP A 415 -14.56 20.97 24.69
C ASP A 415 -15.49 19.83 24.27
N ASP A 416 -16.46 20.11 23.40
CA ASP A 416 -17.50 19.21 22.93
C ASP A 416 -17.26 18.69 21.50
N ALA A 417 -16.06 18.92 20.94
CA ALA A 417 -15.79 18.57 19.55
C ALA A 417 -14.35 18.17 19.28
N ALA A 418 -14.19 16.96 18.75
CA ALA A 418 -12.91 16.43 18.31
C ALA A 418 -12.98 15.91 16.87
N LEU A 419 -11.91 16.11 16.12
CA LEU A 419 -11.72 15.55 14.80
C LEU A 419 -10.59 14.52 14.85
N LEU A 420 -10.85 13.33 14.29
CA LEU A 420 -9.94 12.20 14.34
C LEU A 420 -9.60 11.76 12.92
N THR A 421 -8.33 11.47 12.66
CA THR A 421 -7.93 10.77 11.43
C THR A 421 -6.99 9.61 11.74
N CYS A 422 -7.15 8.51 11.02
CA CYS A 422 -6.28 7.33 11.10
C CYS A 422 -6.09 6.73 9.70
N SER A 423 -5.08 5.87 9.54
CA SER A 423 -4.90 5.14 8.28
C SER A 423 -6.17 4.35 7.95
N ARG A 424 -6.62 4.47 6.71
CA ARG A 424 -7.90 3.96 6.22
C ARG A 424 -8.20 2.50 6.59
N GLY A 425 -7.18 1.65 6.63
CA GLY A 425 -7.31 0.22 6.94
C GLY A 425 -7.82 -0.07 8.36
N TYR A 426 -7.60 0.83 9.32
CA TYR A 426 -8.07 0.68 10.69
C TYR A 426 -9.53 1.10 10.89
N ALA A 427 -10.11 1.82 9.92
CA ALA A 427 -11.40 2.48 10.10
C ALA A 427 -12.55 1.56 10.53
N PRO A 428 -12.75 0.36 9.93
CA PRO A 428 -13.89 -0.48 10.30
C PRO A 428 -13.86 -0.84 11.78
N THR A 429 -12.72 -1.30 12.28
CA THR A 429 -12.55 -1.70 13.69
C THR A 429 -12.56 -0.50 14.62
N LEU A 430 -11.92 0.62 14.25
CA LEU A 430 -11.90 1.82 15.08
C LEU A 430 -13.31 2.40 15.27
N VAL A 431 -14.10 2.47 14.20
CA VAL A 431 -15.47 3.01 14.26
C VAL A 431 -16.37 2.14 15.12
N GLU A 432 -16.33 0.83 14.94
CA GLU A 432 -17.11 -0.12 15.74
C GLU A 432 -16.75 0.01 17.23
N ALA A 433 -15.46 0.02 17.55
CA ALA A 433 -15.00 0.12 18.92
C ALA A 433 -15.30 1.48 19.55
N LEU A 434 -15.22 2.59 18.80
CA LEU A 434 -15.64 3.91 19.27
C LEU A 434 -17.14 3.92 19.63
N LEU A 435 -17.99 3.38 18.77
CA LEU A 435 -19.44 3.31 19.01
C LEU A 435 -19.79 2.41 20.19
N GLU A 436 -19.09 1.27 20.34
CA GLU A 436 -19.26 0.37 21.48
C GLU A 436 -18.85 1.07 22.79
N SER A 437 -17.63 1.63 22.84
CA SER A 437 -17.12 2.33 24.01
C SER A 437 -17.98 3.53 24.37
N GLY A 438 -18.41 4.33 23.39
CA GLY A 438 -19.24 5.52 23.62
C GLY A 438 -20.72 5.25 23.90
N ARG A 439 -21.18 3.99 23.90
CA ARG A 439 -22.60 3.65 24.11
C ARG A 439 -23.15 4.19 25.43
N HIS A 440 -22.34 4.15 26.50
CA HIS A 440 -22.74 4.64 27.82
C HIS A 440 -23.04 6.15 27.83
N ALA A 441 -22.33 6.91 27.00
CA ALA A 441 -22.49 8.35 26.79
C ALA A 441 -23.52 8.69 25.69
N GLY A 442 -24.23 7.68 25.15
CA GLY A 442 -25.23 7.86 24.09
C GLY A 442 -24.65 8.17 22.71
N LEU A 443 -23.37 7.84 22.47
CA LEU A 443 -22.72 8.04 21.17
C LEU A 443 -23.46 7.27 20.07
N ARG A 444 -23.78 7.95 18.98
CA ARG A 444 -24.47 7.35 17.84
C ARG A 444 -23.92 7.82 16.49
N PRO A 445 -24.13 7.05 15.41
CA PRO A 445 -23.94 7.55 14.05
C PRO A 445 -24.77 8.81 13.77
N ALA A 446 -24.20 9.69 12.94
CA ALA A 446 -24.86 10.89 12.44
C ALA A 446 -24.41 11.22 11.02
N GLY A 447 -25.30 11.88 10.27
CA GLY A 447 -25.02 12.33 8.91
C GLY A 447 -24.17 13.61 8.85
N GLU A 448 -23.56 13.88 7.69
CA GLU A 448 -22.68 15.05 7.49
C GLU A 448 -23.37 16.40 7.75
N ARG A 449 -24.71 16.48 7.63
CA ARG A 449 -25.41 17.73 7.88
C ARG A 449 -25.23 18.22 9.32
N ILE A 450 -25.20 17.32 10.31
CA ILE A 450 -24.99 17.68 11.71
C ILE A 450 -23.65 18.41 11.90
N PHE A 451 -22.57 17.91 11.28
CA PHE A 451 -21.27 18.60 11.29
C PHE A 451 -21.33 19.99 10.63
N THR A 452 -22.07 20.09 9.51
CA THR A 452 -22.22 21.35 8.79
C THR A 452 -22.99 22.40 9.60
N ASP A 453 -24.06 21.99 10.27
CA ASP A 453 -24.91 22.86 11.09
C ASP A 453 -24.22 23.25 12.39
N TRP A 454 -23.53 22.31 13.06
CA TRP A 454 -22.68 22.58 14.22
C TRP A 454 -21.65 23.67 13.93
N ARG A 455 -20.93 23.55 12.81
CA ARG A 455 -19.92 24.53 12.41
C ARG A 455 -20.54 25.90 12.06
N ARG A 456 -21.79 25.94 11.58
CA ARG A 456 -22.49 27.22 11.34
C ARG A 456 -22.82 27.92 12.67
N ALA A 457 -23.25 27.16 13.67
CA ALA A 457 -23.53 27.68 15.01
C ALA A 457 -22.30 28.29 15.70
N LEU A 458 -21.08 27.81 15.40
CA LEU A 458 -19.83 28.41 15.91
C LEU A 458 -19.53 29.81 15.35
N LYS A 459 -20.16 30.21 14.23
CA LYS A 459 -19.93 31.53 13.59
C LYS A 459 -20.95 32.59 14.00
N SER A 460 -22.02 32.20 14.70
CA SER A 460 -23.02 33.09 15.32
C SER A 460 -22.68 33.28 16.79
#